data_AF-A0A7G1Q829-F1
#
_entry.id   AF-A0A7G1Q829-F1
#
_cell.length_a   1.000
_cell.length_b   1.000
_cell.length_c   1.000
_cell.angle_alpha   90.00
_cell.angle_beta   90.00
_cell.angle_gamma   90.00
#
_symmetry.space_group_name_H-M   'P 1'
#
loop_
_entity.id
_entity.type
_entity.pdbx_description
1 polymer ?
#
loop_
_entity_poly.entity_id
_entity_poly.type
_entity_poly.pdbx_seq_one_letter_code
_entity_poly.pdbx_strand_id
1 'polypeptide(L)'
;MIKLFIRGLPSNTTEETLTELFSGFGTVRALTLHKDLFTGQARGTALIDMEGHEGRAAIAGLNGSQIQGSTLYVSQTKEDKRRFSRGGRRR
;
A
#
# COMPACT_ATOMS: atom_id res chain seq x y z
N MET A 1 10.14 4.45 -6.88
CA MET A 1 8.94 4.67 -6.07
C MET A 1 7.87 3.78 -6.60
N ILE A 2 7.18 3.08 -5.71
CA ILE A 2 6.05 2.22 -6.05
C ILE A 2 4.85 2.67 -5.24
N LYS A 3 3.67 2.56 -5.85
CA LYS A 3 2.41 2.81 -5.19
C LYS A 3 1.87 1.51 -4.64
N LEU A 4 1.49 1.54 -3.38
CA LEU A 4 0.90 0.45 -2.63
C LEU A 4 -0.59 0.74 -2.52
N PHE A 5 -1.41 -0.24 -2.87
CA PHE A 5 -2.84 -0.20 -2.71
C PHE A 5 -3.22 -1.16 -1.58
N ILE A 6 -3.85 -0.62 -0.55
CA ILE A 6 -4.34 -1.35 0.60
C ILE A 6 -5.86 -1.46 0.48
N ARG A 7 -6.42 -2.64 0.76
CA ARG A 7 -7.85 -2.94 0.76
C ARG A 7 -8.22 -3.79 1.98
N GLY A 8 -9.46 -3.67 2.46
CA GLY A 8 -9.94 -4.42 3.63
C GLY A 8 -9.56 -3.78 4.97
N LEU A 9 -9.29 -2.48 5.00
CA LEU A 9 -9.04 -1.73 6.23
C LEU A 9 -10.34 -1.64 7.07
N PRO A 10 -10.29 -1.95 8.38
CA PRO A 10 -11.43 -1.74 9.26
C PRO A 10 -11.72 -0.25 9.45
N SER A 11 -12.95 0.10 9.85
CA SER A 11 -13.39 1.48 10.08
C SER A 11 -12.56 2.25 11.11
N ASN A 12 -11.82 1.54 11.96
CA ASN A 12 -10.94 2.10 12.97
C ASN A 12 -9.53 2.43 12.44
N THR A 13 -9.18 2.06 11.20
CA THR A 13 -7.85 2.36 10.66
C THR A 13 -7.76 3.79 10.14
N THR A 14 -6.77 4.52 10.66
CA THR A 14 -6.45 5.89 10.27
C THR A 14 -5.16 5.97 9.46
N GLU A 15 -4.92 7.14 8.89
CA GLU A 15 -3.69 7.48 8.16
C GLU A 15 -2.46 7.38 9.05
N GLU A 16 -2.60 7.74 10.33
CA GLU A 16 -1.55 7.65 11.33
C GLU A 16 -1.15 6.19 11.57
N THR A 17 -2.12 5.30 11.83
CA THR A 17 -1.85 3.87 12.04
C THR A 17 -1.17 3.22 10.84
N LEU A 18 -1.59 3.58 9.62
CA LEU A 18 -0.92 3.11 8.40
C LEU A 18 0.49 3.66 8.30
N THR A 19 0.68 4.95 8.57
CA THR A 19 2.02 5.54 8.54
C THR A 19 2.96 4.82 9.51
N GLU A 20 2.52 4.55 10.74
CA GLU A 20 3.30 3.80 11.73
C GLU A 20 3.60 2.36 11.29
N LEU A 21 2.59 1.64 10.77
CA LEU A 21 2.78 0.26 10.29
C LEU A 21 3.78 0.18 9.14
N PHE A 22 3.71 1.10 8.19
CA PHE A 22 4.59 1.12 7.04
C PHE A 22 5.96 1.75 7.35
N SER A 23 6.05 2.63 8.36
CA SER A 23 7.31 3.21 8.86
C SER A 23 8.30 2.15 9.33
N GLY A 24 7.82 1.02 9.86
CA GLY A 24 8.67 -0.13 10.23
C GLY A 24 9.35 -0.83 9.06
N PHE A 25 8.83 -0.68 7.83
CA PHE A 25 9.41 -1.24 6.61
C PHE A 25 10.16 -0.20 5.78
N GLY A 26 9.86 1.09 5.96
CA GLY A 26 10.51 2.16 5.24
C GLY A 26 9.79 3.51 5.30
N THR A 27 10.29 4.48 4.52
CA THR A 27 9.80 5.85 4.56
C THR A 27 8.56 6.05 3.68
N VAL A 28 7.44 6.41 4.30
CA VAL A 28 6.21 6.81 3.59
C VAL A 28 6.38 8.20 3.00
N ARG A 29 6.33 8.32 1.66
CA ARG A 29 6.43 9.60 0.96
C ARG A 29 5.09 10.31 0.79
N ALA A 30 4.06 9.55 0.48
CA ALA A 30 2.70 10.06 0.39
C ALA A 30 1.73 8.98 0.85
N LEU A 31 0.66 9.42 1.49
CA LEU A 31 -0.43 8.56 1.91
C LEU A 31 -1.73 9.24 1.50
N THR A 32 -2.64 8.47 0.90
CA THR A 32 -3.96 8.93 0.48
C THR A 32 -4.98 7.89 0.88
N LEU A 33 -5.72 8.17 1.95
CA LEU A 33 -6.72 7.26 2.47
C LEU A 33 -8.11 7.65 1.93
N HIS A 34 -8.73 6.73 1.19
CA HIS A 34 -10.05 6.94 0.61
C HIS A 34 -11.13 6.42 1.58
N LYS A 35 -11.78 7.34 2.29
CA LYS A 35 -12.93 7.07 3.17
C LYS A 35 -14.22 7.40 2.41
N ASP A 36 -15.25 6.57 2.56
CA ASP A 36 -16.58 6.89 2.05
C ASP A 36 -17.29 7.75 3.10
N LEU A 37 -17.39 9.04 2.81
CA LEU A 37 -17.98 10.03 3.73
C LEU A 37 -19.50 9.89 3.90
N PHE A 38 -20.18 9.19 2.98
CA PHE A 38 -21.64 9.10 2.97
C PHE A 38 -22.19 8.03 3.90
N THR A 39 -21.48 6.91 4.03
CA THR A 39 -21.86 5.81 4.94
C THR A 39 -21.12 5.86 6.27
N GLY A 40 -20.11 6.72 6.40
CA GLY A 40 -19.20 6.73 7.55
C GLY A 40 -18.36 5.45 7.68
N GLN A 41 -18.53 4.50 6.75
CA GLN A 41 -17.72 3.31 6.67
C GLN A 41 -16.51 3.63 5.81
N ALA A 42 -15.32 3.36 6.32
CA ALA A 42 -14.16 3.31 5.46
C ALA A 42 -14.49 2.28 4.37
N ARG A 43 -14.43 2.67 3.09
CA ARG A 43 -14.38 1.69 1.98
C ARG A 43 -13.16 0.76 2.08
N GLY A 44 -12.38 0.92 3.14
CA GLY A 44 -11.35 0.02 3.56
C GLY A 44 -10.12 0.13 2.69
N THR A 45 -9.94 1.26 1.97
CA THR A 45 -8.90 1.39 0.96
C THR A 45 -7.99 2.59 1.17
N ALA A 46 -6.69 2.38 1.00
CA ALA A 46 -5.67 3.44 1.07
C ALA A 46 -4.63 3.25 -0.03
N LEU A 47 -3.98 4.34 -0.42
CA LEU A 47 -2.85 4.38 -1.33
C LEU A 47 -1.64 4.94 -0.59
N ILE A 48 -0.49 4.29 -0.71
CA ILE A 48 0.77 4.72 -0.09
C ILE A 48 1.87 4.73 -1.15
N ASP A 49 2.61 5.82 -1.25
CA ASP A 49 3.81 5.93 -2.06
C ASP A 49 5.05 5.67 -1.18
N MET A 50 5.81 4.64 -1.53
CA MET A 50 7.05 4.25 -0.86
C MET A 50 8.18 3.98 -1.85
N GLU A 51 9.39 3.74 -1.33
CA GLU A 51 10.47 3.26 -2.18
C GLU A 51 10.23 1.83 -2.67
N GLY A 52 10.80 1.48 -3.82
CA GLY A 52 10.56 0.20 -4.49
C GLY A 52 11.01 -1.02 -3.69
N HIS A 53 12.04 -0.85 -2.85
CA HIS A 53 12.55 -1.93 -2.01
C HIS A 53 11.70 -2.08 -0.73
N GLU A 54 11.41 -0.97 -0.05
CA GLU A 54 10.59 -0.89 1.17
C GLU A 54 9.16 -1.38 0.93
N GLY A 55 8.51 -0.89 -0.13
CA GLY A 55 7.12 -1.24 -0.39
C GLY A 55 6.93 -2.71 -0.78
N ARG A 56 7.92 -3.35 -1.42
CA ARG A 56 7.86 -4.80 -1.69
C ARG A 56 7.98 -5.63 -0.40
N ALA A 57 8.83 -5.20 0.53
CA ALA A 57 8.93 -5.83 1.85
C ALA A 57 7.62 -5.67 2.63
N ALA A 58 7.04 -4.47 2.61
CA ALA A 58 5.75 -4.20 3.24
C ALA A 58 4.62 -5.05 2.65
N ILE A 59 4.54 -5.20 1.32
CA ILE A 59 3.57 -6.11 0.67
C ILE A 59 3.75 -7.54 1.19
N ALA A 60 4.98 -8.05 1.21
CA ALA A 60 5.24 -9.44 1.60
C ALA A 60 4.89 -9.71 3.07
N GLY A 61 5.05 -8.72 3.97
CA GLY A 61 4.78 -8.86 5.39
C GLY A 61 3.33 -8.53 5.81
N LEU A 62 2.69 -7.57 5.14
CA LEU A 62 1.37 -7.05 5.54
C LEU A 62 0.22 -7.59 4.70
N ASN A 63 0.47 -8.09 3.48
CA ASN A 63 -0.57 -8.66 2.64
C ASN A 63 -1.10 -9.99 3.21
N GLY A 64 -2.41 -10.06 3.42
CA GLY A 64 -3.08 -11.23 4.01
C GLY A 64 -3.13 -11.22 5.54
N SER A 65 -2.63 -10.17 6.19
CA SER A 65 -2.72 -10.03 7.65
C SER A 65 -4.17 -9.73 8.08
N GLN A 66 -4.59 -10.20 9.26
CA GLN A 66 -5.89 -9.86 9.82
C GLN A 66 -5.75 -8.78 10.88
N ILE A 67 -6.46 -7.66 10.70
CA ILE A 67 -6.56 -6.60 11.71
C ILE A 67 -8.02 -6.44 12.10
N GLN A 68 -8.30 -6.61 13.39
CA GLN A 68 -9.64 -6.44 13.98
C GLN A 68 -10.73 -7.27 13.27
N GLY A 69 -10.39 -8.50 12.87
CA GLY A 69 -11.29 -9.42 12.15
C GLY A 69 -11.48 -9.12 10.66
N SER A 70 -10.79 -8.11 10.11
CA SER A 70 -10.77 -7.81 8.68
C SER A 70 -9.45 -8.23 8.04
N THR A 71 -9.51 -8.93 6.91
CA THR A 71 -8.32 -9.31 6.14
C THR A 71 -7.83 -8.11 5.34
N LEU A 72 -6.59 -7.72 5.61
CA LEU A 72 -5.86 -6.71 4.86
C LEU A 72 -5.24 -7.29 3.61
N TYR A 73 -5.48 -6.62 2.50
CA TYR A 73 -4.86 -6.90 1.22
C TYR A 73 -3.96 -5.74 0.86
N VAL A 74 -2.66 -6.01 0.75
CA VAL A 74 -1.67 -5.02 0.33
C VAL A 74 -1.14 -5.48 -1.02
N SER A 75 -1.23 -4.63 -2.04
CA SER A 75 -0.81 -4.95 -3.40
C SER A 75 -0.09 -3.78 -4.04
N GLN A 76 0.89 -4.06 -4.89
CA GLN A 76 1.50 -3.01 -5.70
C GLN A 76 0.50 -2.53 -6.76
N THR A 77 0.17 -1.24 -6.75
CA THR A 77 -0.64 -0.64 -7.81
C THR A 77 0.17 -0.57 -9.10
N LYS A 78 -0.49 -0.84 -10.23
CA LYS A 78 0.10 -0.74 -11.58
C LYS A 78 0.21 0.72 -12.03
N GLU A 79 0.95 1.54 -11.30
CA GLU A 79 1.55 2.77 -11.83
C GLU A 79 3.07 2.59 -11.95
N ASP A 80 3.48 1.42 -12.41
CA ASP A 80 4.85 1.18 -12.81
C ASP A 80 5.06 1.75 -14.22
N LYS A 81 5.22 3.08 -14.31
CA LYS A 81 5.86 3.73 -15.47
C LYS A 81 7.38 3.54 -15.44
N ARG A 82 7.88 2.36 -15.03
CA ARG A 82 9.28 1.95 -15.17
C ARG A 82 9.40 0.54 -15.76
N ARG A 83 8.72 0.31 -16.89
CA ARG A 83 9.28 -0.51 -17.97
C ARG A 83 10.50 0.17 -18.61
N PHE A 84 11.52 0.49 -17.82
CA PHE A 84 12.85 0.79 -18.36
C PHE A 84 13.87 -0.17 -17.75
N SER A 85 14.30 -1.09 -18.63
CA SER A 85 15.59 -1.78 -18.68
C SER A 85 15.71 -3.21 -18.11
N ARG A 86 15.43 -4.19 -18.98
CA ARG A 86 16.44 -5.17 -19.43
C ARG A 86 16.41 -5.11 -20.96
N GLY A 87 17.42 -4.55 -21.64
CA GLY A 87 18.76 -5.12 -21.74
C GLY A 87 18.83 -5.86 -23.08
N GLY A 88 19.57 -5.28 -24.04
CA GLY A 88 19.52 -5.64 -25.44
C GLY A 88 19.81 -7.12 -25.74
N ARG A 89 19.22 -7.59 -26.84
CA ARG A 89 19.75 -8.73 -27.57
C ARG A 89 19.99 -8.27 -29.01
N ARG A 90 21.19 -7.74 -29.21
CA ARG A 90 21.84 -7.72 -30.54
C ARG A 90 21.71 -9.12 -31.14
N ARG A 91 21.12 -9.20 -32.33
CA ARG A 91 21.56 -10.08 -33.42
C ARG A 91 21.17 -9.43 -34.73
#